data_AF-A0A317SIT6-F1
#
_entry.id   AF-A0A317SIT6-F1
#
_cell.length_a   1.000
_cell.length_b   1.000
_cell.length_c   1.000
_cell.angle_alpha   90.00
_cell.angle_beta   90.00
_cell.angle_gamma   90.00
#
_symmetry.space_group_name_H-M   'P 1'
#
loop_
_entity.id
_entity.type
_entity.pdbx_description
1 polymer ?
#
loop_
_entity_poly.entity_id
_entity_poly.type
_entity_poly.pdbx_seq_one_letter_code
_entity_poly.pdbx_strand_id
1 'polypeptide(L)'
;MSSLLKITSPDKYLYFSAGLLAICAIYITQSQLSKFRLRCVSRPKAVPPDAGVDQTTEDAIRLGTLEILARGINVDIRNAALKIITDRATTDENIVHLLSQVRSSTPSQRLRSLRALRCCTYSTTLHKLCQKPTFSALVSCLNSTLPTDENPAGDPFSEKEALYILARLTGPYFIAREMLVDAGFVHWLASAKVPGYANVVEAVFDAEGIDLVDPSLTQIVNVLEESVEARGALEDAGLVPRARDACGGGSSAEGGRLGEGDEEGGRDDGQSETLVRNDFMGLGRARAGSTHGTTEPALDELLGDEALGMAGWDGEVFNL
;
A
#
# COMPACT_ATOMS: atom_id res chain seq x y z
N MET A 1 -47.90 21.71 41.96
CA MET A 1 -47.42 22.90 42.70
C MET A 1 -46.25 23.47 41.91
N SER A 2 -46.55 24.37 40.98
CA SER A 2 -45.56 24.97 40.07
C SER A 2 -45.56 26.47 40.34
N SER A 3 -44.74 26.90 41.30
CA SER A 3 -44.54 28.32 41.60
C SER A 3 -43.78 28.97 40.46
N LEU A 4 -44.52 29.47 39.47
CA LEU A 4 -44.03 30.37 38.44
C LEU A 4 -43.46 31.62 39.10
N LEU A 5 -42.13 31.70 39.17
CA LEU A 5 -41.37 32.89 39.56
C LEU A 5 -41.82 34.07 38.70
N LYS A 6 -42.60 34.98 39.29
CA LYS A 6 -42.91 36.29 38.70
C LYS A 6 -41.63 37.12 38.70
N ILE A 7 -40.86 37.02 37.63
CA ILE A 7 -39.70 37.84 37.34
C ILE A 7 -40.14 39.32 37.35
N THR A 8 -39.64 40.08 38.31
CA THR A 8 -39.90 41.52 38.37
C THR A 8 -39.04 42.25 37.34
N SER A 9 -39.49 43.41 36.86
CA SER A 9 -38.76 44.23 35.88
C SER A 9 -37.27 44.49 36.19
N PRO A 10 -36.81 44.69 37.44
CA PRO A 10 -35.38 44.81 37.75
C PRO A 10 -34.56 43.53 37.47
N ASP A 11 -35.15 42.34 37.63
CA ASP A 11 -34.45 41.07 37.42
C ASP A 11 -34.09 40.85 35.95
N LYS A 12 -34.93 41.38 35.03
CA LYS A 12 -34.71 41.28 33.57
C LYS A 12 -33.43 42.00 33.14
N TYR A 13 -33.14 43.15 33.76
CA TYR A 13 -31.91 43.91 33.47
C TYR A 13 -30.66 43.22 34.03
N LEU A 14 -30.81 42.48 35.14
CA LEU A 14 -29.73 41.67 35.71
C LEU A 14 -29.36 40.52 34.76
N TYR A 15 -30.34 39.77 34.25
CA TYR A 15 -30.07 38.71 33.28
C TYR A 15 -29.50 39.24 31.95
N PHE A 16 -29.99 40.40 31.49
CA PHE A 16 -29.48 41.03 30.28
C PHE A 16 -28.01 41.50 30.45
N SER A 17 -27.70 42.17 31.56
CA SER A 17 -26.33 42.62 31.84
C SER A 17 -25.37 41.46 32.09
N ALA A 18 -25.82 40.39 32.74
CA ALA A 18 -25.06 39.15 32.91
C ALA A 18 -24.77 38.48 31.55
N GLY A 19 -25.76 38.43 30.66
CA GLY A 19 -25.58 37.92 29.29
C GLY A 19 -24.58 38.75 28.48
N LEU A 20 -24.67 40.09 28.56
CA LEU A 20 -23.73 40.99 27.89
C LEU A 20 -22.30 40.81 28.42
N LEU A 21 -22.14 40.70 29.74
CA LEU A 21 -20.85 40.48 30.37
C LEU A 21 -20.23 39.13 29.95
N ALA A 22 -21.04 38.08 29.87
CA ALA A 22 -20.59 36.77 29.40
C ALA A 22 -20.10 36.81 27.94
N ILE A 23 -20.83 37.48 27.05
CA ILE A 23 -20.42 37.66 25.65
C ILE A 23 -19.09 38.43 25.57
N CYS A 24 -18.96 39.52 26.34
CA CYS A 24 -17.72 40.28 26.43
C CYS A 24 -16.55 39.42 26.94
N ALA A 25 -16.76 38.61 27.97
CA ALA A 25 -15.74 37.72 28.52
C ALA A 25 -15.28 36.67 27.49
N ILE A 26 -16.21 36.07 26.74
CA ILE A 26 -15.90 35.12 25.67
C ILE A 26 -15.09 35.82 24.58
N TYR A 27 -15.51 37.02 24.15
CA TYR A 27 -14.80 37.78 23.11
C TYR A 27 -13.38 38.16 23.53
N ILE A 28 -13.20 38.64 24.78
CA ILE A 28 -11.88 38.97 25.32
C ILE A 28 -11.00 37.71 25.38
N THR A 29 -11.56 36.60 25.85
CA THR A 29 -10.83 35.32 25.95
C THR A 29 -10.39 34.82 24.58
N GLN A 30 -11.28 34.86 23.58
CA GLN A 30 -10.92 34.52 22.19
C GLN A 30 -9.85 35.46 21.61
N SER A 31 -9.94 36.76 21.89
CA SER A 31 -8.94 37.74 21.45
C SER A 31 -7.57 37.48 22.08
N GLN A 32 -7.53 37.17 23.38
CA GLN A 32 -6.28 36.85 24.08
C GLN A 32 -5.67 35.54 23.59
N LEU A 33 -6.48 34.48 23.42
CA LEU A 33 -6.04 33.21 22.84
C LEU A 33 -5.50 33.39 21.42
N SER A 34 -6.16 34.20 20.60
CA SER A 34 -5.71 34.49 19.23
C SER A 34 -4.38 35.23 19.23
N LYS A 35 -4.21 36.24 20.10
CA LYS A 35 -2.94 36.98 20.26
C LYS A 35 -1.83 36.08 20.81
N PHE A 36 -2.14 35.19 21.75
CA PHE A 36 -1.18 34.23 22.29
C PHE A 36 -0.76 33.22 21.21
N ARG A 37 -1.71 32.63 20.48
CA ARG A 37 -1.44 31.76 19.33
C ARG A 37 -0.55 32.47 18.30
N LEU A 38 -0.82 33.72 17.96
CA LEU A 38 0.00 34.51 17.04
C LEU A 38 1.44 34.73 17.55
N ARG A 39 1.64 34.86 18.87
CA ARG A 39 2.98 35.01 19.49
C ARG A 39 3.72 33.67 19.62
N CYS A 40 3.00 32.59 19.87
CA CYS A 40 3.57 31.25 20.03
C CYS A 40 3.80 30.52 18.71
N VAL A 41 3.11 30.89 17.64
CA VAL A 41 3.46 30.46 16.29
C VAL A 41 4.73 31.20 15.90
N SER A 42 5.88 30.57 16.14
CA SER A 42 7.13 30.92 15.50
C SER A 42 6.89 30.84 13.98
N ARG A 43 6.69 31.99 13.33
CA ARG A 43 6.66 32.02 11.87
C ARG A 43 8.00 31.43 11.42
N PRO A 44 8.01 30.37 10.58
CA PRO A 44 9.27 29.89 10.04
C PRO A 44 9.96 31.08 9.39
N LYS A 45 11.19 31.37 9.83
CA LYS A 45 12.02 32.41 9.25
C LYS A 45 12.01 32.11 7.74
N ALA A 46 11.55 33.06 6.92
CA ALA A 46 11.37 32.84 5.49
C ALA A 46 12.64 32.20 4.93
N VAL A 47 12.56 30.90 4.67
CA VAL A 47 13.66 30.11 4.19
C VAL A 47 13.85 30.58 2.75
N PRO A 48 15.04 31.06 2.35
CA PRO A 48 15.31 31.40 0.96
C PRO A 48 14.93 30.21 0.06
N PRO A 49 14.40 30.44 -1.15
CA PRO A 49 14.00 29.34 -2.04
C PRO A 49 15.13 28.34 -2.34
N ASP A 50 16.40 28.76 -2.18
CA ASP A 50 17.60 27.93 -2.36
C ASP A 50 18.14 27.27 -1.07
N ALA A 51 17.47 27.42 0.07
CA ALA A 51 17.87 26.75 1.32
C ALA A 51 17.19 25.36 1.46
N GLY A 52 16.92 24.71 0.32
CA GLY A 52 16.69 23.27 0.28
C GLY A 52 17.97 22.55 0.69
N VAL A 53 17.85 21.57 1.57
CA VAL A 53 18.96 20.67 1.89
C VAL A 53 19.28 19.90 0.61
N ASP A 54 20.50 20.02 0.10
CA ASP A 54 20.93 19.27 -1.10
C ASP A 54 20.97 17.76 -0.79
N GLN A 55 20.72 16.92 -1.79
CA GLN A 55 20.75 15.45 -1.65
C GLN A 55 22.08 14.98 -1.06
N THR A 56 23.20 15.64 -1.39
CA THR A 56 24.52 15.33 -0.82
C THR A 56 24.57 15.56 0.69
N THR A 57 23.83 16.56 1.17
CA THR A 57 23.74 16.88 2.60
C THR A 57 22.83 15.90 3.30
N GLU A 58 21.72 15.51 2.66
CA GLU A 58 20.86 14.44 3.17
C GLU A 58 21.65 13.14 3.28
N ASP A 59 22.40 12.73 2.25
CA ASP A 59 23.21 11.51 2.20
C ASP A 59 24.39 11.48 3.19
N ALA A 60 24.93 12.65 3.56
CA ALA A 60 26.00 12.76 4.54
C ALA A 60 25.55 12.40 5.97
N ILE A 61 24.25 12.38 6.25
CA ILE A 61 23.73 12.01 7.58
C ILE A 61 23.94 10.51 7.81
N ARG A 62 24.57 10.15 8.93
CA ARG A 62 24.80 8.74 9.30
C ARG A 62 23.48 8.03 9.57
N LEU A 63 23.38 6.76 9.18
CA LEU A 63 22.18 5.94 9.38
C LEU A 63 21.78 5.86 10.86
N GLY A 64 22.74 5.68 11.79
CA GLY A 64 22.44 5.67 13.22
C GLY A 64 21.86 6.98 13.75
N THR A 65 22.21 8.13 13.14
CA THR A 65 21.56 9.41 13.48
C THR A 65 20.13 9.46 12.96
N LEU A 66 19.89 8.99 11.73
CA LEU A 66 18.55 8.90 11.16
C LEU A 66 17.65 7.96 11.97
N GLU A 67 18.19 6.86 12.49
CA GLU A 67 17.48 5.93 13.38
C GLU A 67 17.00 6.63 14.66
N ILE A 68 17.90 7.35 15.33
CA ILE A 68 17.56 8.11 16.56
C ILE A 68 16.48 9.16 16.24
N LEU A 69 16.60 9.87 15.12
CA LEU A 69 15.62 10.86 14.69
C LEU A 69 14.27 10.23 14.33
N ALA A 70 14.27 9.05 13.70
CA ALA A 70 13.08 8.29 13.36
C ALA A 70 12.35 7.75 14.61
N ARG A 71 13.05 7.53 15.72
CA ARG A 71 12.44 7.19 17.02
C ARG A 71 12.02 8.42 17.84
N GLY A 72 12.25 9.63 17.31
CA GLY A 72 11.93 10.87 17.99
C GLY A 72 10.42 11.07 18.25
N ILE A 73 10.11 11.81 19.31
CA ILE A 73 8.74 12.22 19.66
C ILE A 73 8.21 13.28 18.69
N ASN A 74 9.10 14.10 18.13
CA ASN A 74 8.73 15.10 17.14
C ASN A 74 8.37 14.42 15.81
N VAL A 75 7.08 14.47 15.47
CA VAL A 75 6.50 13.80 14.29
C VAL A 75 7.12 14.30 12.99
N ASP A 76 7.39 15.61 12.88
CA ASP A 76 7.93 16.21 11.64
C ASP A 76 9.37 15.73 11.39
N ILE A 77 10.20 15.74 12.44
CA ILE A 77 11.58 15.26 12.37
C ILE A 77 11.62 13.76 12.08
N ARG A 78 10.75 12.99 12.74
CA ARG A 78 10.61 11.56 12.52
C ARG A 78 10.25 11.25 11.07
N ASN A 79 9.23 11.93 10.53
CA ASN A 79 8.78 11.73 9.15
C ASN A 79 9.87 12.13 8.14
N ALA A 80 10.61 13.21 8.40
CA ALA A 80 11.75 13.60 7.57
C ALA A 80 12.86 12.52 7.60
N ALA A 81 13.20 11.99 8.77
CA ALA A 81 14.20 10.93 8.89
C ALA A 81 13.76 9.64 8.18
N LEU A 82 12.51 9.20 8.36
CA LEU A 82 11.94 8.05 7.67
C LEU A 82 11.93 8.24 6.15
N LYS A 83 11.64 9.46 5.67
CA LYS A 83 11.70 9.78 4.25
C LYS A 83 13.12 9.61 3.70
N ILE A 84 14.14 10.18 4.37
CA ILE A 84 15.54 10.02 3.95
C ILE A 84 15.95 8.55 3.95
N ILE A 85 15.58 7.78 4.98
CA ILE A 85 15.88 6.34 5.05
C ILE A 85 15.26 5.59 3.88
N THR A 86 13.97 5.82 3.60
CA THR A 86 13.24 5.15 2.52
C THR A 86 13.73 5.56 1.14
N ASP A 87 14.12 6.83 0.95
CA ASP A 87 14.68 7.31 -0.31
C ASP A 87 16.05 6.66 -0.59
N ARG A 88 16.89 6.46 0.44
CA ARG A 88 18.15 5.69 0.31
C ARG A 88 17.92 4.20 0.09
N ALA A 89 16.92 3.62 0.75
CA ALA A 89 16.58 2.20 0.60
C ALA A 89 16.01 1.88 -0.79
N THR A 90 15.40 2.88 -1.46
CA THR A 90 14.83 2.74 -2.82
C THR A 90 15.81 3.12 -3.93
N THR A 91 17.12 3.06 -3.66
CA THR A 91 18.17 3.06 -4.69
C THR A 91 18.28 1.69 -5.35
N ASP A 92 18.69 1.63 -6.62
CA ASP A 92 18.65 0.42 -7.44
C ASP A 92 19.45 -0.76 -6.86
N GLU A 93 20.57 -0.50 -6.19
CA GLU A 93 21.37 -1.56 -5.55
C GLU A 93 20.70 -2.08 -4.26
N ASN A 94 20.19 -1.16 -3.43
CA ASN A 94 19.59 -1.50 -2.15
C ASN A 94 18.24 -2.19 -2.31
N ILE A 95 17.44 -1.80 -3.30
CA ILE A 95 16.16 -2.47 -3.59
C ILE A 95 16.40 -3.91 -4.03
N VAL A 96 17.40 -4.17 -4.89
CA VAL A 96 17.74 -5.53 -5.32
C VAL A 96 18.17 -6.37 -4.12
N HIS A 97 19.02 -5.83 -3.24
CA HIS A 97 19.40 -6.50 -2.01
C HIS A 97 18.17 -6.78 -1.12
N LEU A 98 17.30 -5.80 -0.90
CA LEU A 98 16.10 -5.96 -0.09
C LEU A 98 15.15 -7.03 -0.65
N LEU A 99 14.93 -7.05 -1.97
CA LEU A 99 14.11 -8.05 -2.65
C LEU A 99 14.73 -9.46 -2.55
N SER A 100 16.06 -9.57 -2.53
CA SER A 100 16.71 -10.87 -2.30
C SER A 100 16.44 -11.39 -0.89
N GLN A 101 16.40 -10.50 0.11
CA GLN A 101 16.11 -10.86 1.51
C GLN A 101 14.62 -11.20 1.73
N VAL A 102 13.71 -10.58 0.97
CA VAL A 102 12.28 -10.97 0.94
C VAL A 102 12.10 -12.41 0.44
N ARG A 103 13.01 -12.92 -0.39
CA ARG A 103 12.99 -14.32 -0.86
C ARG A 103 13.75 -15.28 0.07
N SER A 104 14.22 -14.81 1.23
CA SER A 104 14.94 -15.67 2.18
C SER A 104 14.04 -16.80 2.68
N SER A 105 14.62 -17.99 2.84
CA SER A 105 13.95 -19.13 3.47
C SER A 105 13.68 -18.90 4.96
N THR A 106 14.48 -18.03 5.59
CA THR A 106 14.41 -17.74 7.02
C THR A 106 13.25 -16.77 7.31
N PRO A 107 12.21 -17.19 8.06
CA PRO A 107 11.01 -16.37 8.29
C PRO A 107 11.29 -15.01 8.94
N SER A 108 12.18 -14.96 9.94
CA SER A 108 12.53 -13.72 10.65
C SER A 108 13.20 -12.70 9.72
N GLN A 109 14.13 -13.14 8.87
CA GLN A 109 14.82 -12.28 7.90
C GLN A 109 13.86 -11.78 6.81
N ARG A 110 12.96 -12.64 6.36
CA ARG A 110 11.92 -12.31 5.38
C ARG A 110 10.94 -11.28 5.94
N LEU A 111 10.38 -11.52 7.12
CA LEU A 111 9.47 -10.58 7.79
C LEU A 111 10.12 -9.23 8.04
N ARG A 112 11.37 -9.23 8.50
CA ARG A 112 12.20 -8.04 8.67
C ARG A 112 12.29 -7.22 7.38
N SER A 113 12.60 -7.90 6.28
CA SER A 113 12.77 -7.28 4.97
C SER A 113 11.44 -6.78 4.39
N LEU A 114 10.35 -7.51 4.62
CA LEU A 114 8.99 -7.09 4.26
C LEU A 114 8.58 -5.83 5.04
N ARG A 115 8.84 -5.76 6.35
CA ARG A 115 8.58 -4.55 7.14
C ARG A 115 9.35 -3.34 6.61
N ALA A 116 10.62 -3.51 6.27
CA ALA A 116 11.42 -2.45 5.63
C ALA A 116 10.87 -2.05 4.25
N LEU A 117 10.46 -3.02 3.43
CA LEU A 117 9.85 -2.77 2.12
C LEU A 117 8.49 -2.06 2.26
N ARG A 118 7.68 -2.42 3.25
CA ARG A 118 6.44 -1.74 3.58
C ARG A 118 6.67 -0.28 3.94
N CYS A 119 7.70 0.04 4.73
CA CYS A 119 8.05 1.44 5.01
C CYS A 119 8.29 2.23 3.71
N CYS A 120 8.91 1.61 2.71
CA CYS A 120 9.14 2.23 1.39
C CYS A 120 7.83 2.50 0.62
N THR A 121 6.74 1.79 0.90
CA THR A 121 5.44 2.02 0.24
C THR A 121 4.74 3.32 0.66
N TYR A 122 5.17 3.94 1.76
CA TYR A 122 4.67 5.25 2.21
C TYR A 122 5.47 6.42 1.65
N SER A 123 6.61 6.15 0.99
CA SER A 123 7.42 7.21 0.37
C SER A 123 6.86 7.65 -0.97
N THR A 124 7.24 8.87 -1.39
CA THR A 124 7.05 9.38 -2.76
C THR A 124 7.72 8.51 -3.83
N THR A 125 8.56 7.56 -3.44
CA THR A 125 9.26 6.61 -4.31
C THR A 125 8.49 5.30 -4.58
N LEU A 126 7.19 5.21 -4.25
CA LEU A 126 6.36 4.04 -4.54
C LEU A 126 6.47 3.55 -6.00
N HIS A 127 6.53 4.48 -6.96
CA HIS A 127 6.69 4.16 -8.38
C HIS A 127 7.98 3.37 -8.68
N LYS A 128 9.06 3.56 -7.89
CA LYS A 128 10.31 2.80 -8.02
C LYS A 128 10.15 1.35 -7.57
N LEU A 129 9.22 1.06 -6.67
CA LEU A 129 8.91 -0.31 -6.24
C LEU A 129 8.06 -1.05 -7.27
N CYS A 130 7.37 -0.34 -8.17
CA CYS A 130 6.48 -0.90 -9.18
C CYS A 130 7.28 -1.48 -10.37
N GLN A 131 8.05 -2.53 -10.09
CA GLN A 131 8.90 -3.22 -11.07
C GLN A 131 8.60 -4.72 -11.05
N LYS A 132 8.76 -5.40 -12.18
CA LYS A 132 8.58 -6.86 -12.30
C LYS A 132 9.35 -7.68 -11.22
N PRO A 133 10.62 -7.36 -10.88
CA PRO A 133 11.34 -8.09 -9.83
C PRO A 133 10.68 -8.01 -8.46
N THR A 134 10.03 -6.89 -8.13
CA THR A 134 9.31 -6.69 -6.86
C THR A 134 8.12 -7.64 -6.76
N PHE A 135 7.26 -7.68 -7.78
CA PHE A 135 6.11 -8.58 -7.82
C PHE A 135 6.56 -10.04 -7.78
N SER A 136 7.55 -10.41 -8.57
CA SER A 136 8.14 -11.75 -8.55
C SER A 136 8.69 -12.13 -7.16
N ALA A 137 9.34 -11.20 -6.45
CA ALA A 137 9.84 -11.45 -5.10
C ALA A 137 8.73 -11.62 -4.07
N LEU A 138 7.70 -10.76 -4.13
CA LEU A 138 6.55 -10.81 -3.23
C LEU A 138 5.74 -12.09 -3.43
N VAL A 139 5.47 -12.50 -4.67
CA VAL A 139 4.78 -13.76 -4.96
C VAL A 139 5.63 -14.97 -4.56
N SER A 140 6.94 -14.93 -4.79
CA SER A 140 7.85 -15.99 -4.29
C SER A 140 7.82 -16.09 -2.77
N CYS A 141 7.78 -14.95 -2.07
CA CYS A 141 7.59 -14.90 -0.62
C CYS A 141 6.25 -15.53 -0.22
N LEU A 142 5.14 -15.17 -0.86
CA LEU A 142 3.82 -15.76 -0.60
C LEU A 142 3.79 -17.28 -0.81
N ASN A 143 4.45 -17.78 -1.86
CA ASN A 143 4.57 -19.23 -2.06
C ASN A 143 5.33 -19.92 -0.92
N SER A 144 6.29 -19.22 -0.29
CA SER A 144 7.03 -19.75 0.87
C SER A 144 6.25 -19.65 2.19
N THR A 145 5.17 -18.87 2.26
CA THR A 145 4.33 -18.75 3.47
C THR A 145 3.22 -19.80 3.52
N LEU A 146 2.94 -20.48 2.41
CA LEU A 146 1.91 -21.51 2.35
C LEU A 146 2.22 -22.68 3.31
N PRO A 147 1.19 -23.28 3.93
CA PRO A 147 1.34 -24.45 4.78
C PRO A 147 2.03 -25.61 4.05
N THR A 148 3.06 -26.18 4.68
CA THR A 148 3.82 -27.32 4.18
C THR A 148 3.85 -28.43 5.23
N ASP A 149 4.23 -29.66 4.85
CA ASP A 149 4.31 -30.79 5.79
C ASP A 149 5.26 -30.50 6.97
N GLU A 150 6.31 -29.72 6.74
CA GLU A 150 7.27 -29.28 7.76
C GLU A 150 6.75 -28.12 8.62
N ASN A 151 5.88 -27.27 8.06
CA ASN A 151 5.29 -26.12 8.74
C ASN A 151 3.78 -26.01 8.43
N PRO A 152 2.94 -26.76 9.14
CA PRO A 152 1.50 -26.81 8.87
C PRO A 152 0.79 -25.50 9.21
N ALA A 153 1.39 -24.64 10.02
CA ALA A 153 0.85 -23.33 10.36
C ALA A 153 1.14 -22.25 9.31
N GLY A 154 2.09 -22.49 8.40
CA GLY A 154 2.56 -21.49 7.44
C GLY A 154 3.29 -20.31 8.12
N ASP A 155 3.34 -19.17 7.44
CA ASP A 155 3.88 -17.91 7.97
C ASP A 155 2.90 -16.75 7.75
N PRO A 156 1.86 -16.65 8.60
CA PRO A 156 0.79 -15.67 8.41
C PRO A 156 1.26 -14.22 8.54
N PHE A 157 2.35 -13.97 9.28
CA PHE A 157 2.88 -12.62 9.46
C PHE A 157 3.56 -12.10 8.18
N SER A 158 4.42 -12.91 7.57
CA SER A 158 5.02 -12.54 6.29
C SER A 158 3.98 -12.46 5.18
N GLU A 159 2.98 -13.36 5.20
CA GLU A 159 1.89 -13.36 4.22
C GLU A 159 1.12 -12.04 4.28
N LYS A 160 0.69 -11.64 5.47
CA LYS A 160 -0.02 -10.38 5.70
C LYS A 160 0.78 -9.16 5.21
N GLU A 161 2.07 -9.08 5.53
CA GLU A 161 2.90 -7.96 5.09
C GLU A 161 3.11 -7.95 3.56
N ALA A 162 3.29 -9.12 2.94
CA ALA A 162 3.43 -9.23 1.49
C ALA A 162 2.13 -8.84 0.77
N LEU A 163 0.97 -9.32 1.24
CA LEU A 163 -0.35 -8.95 0.71
C LEU A 163 -0.61 -7.44 0.86
N TYR A 164 -0.27 -6.85 2.00
CA TYR A 164 -0.39 -5.41 2.20
C TYR A 164 0.41 -4.61 1.17
N ILE A 165 1.68 -4.98 0.96
CA ILE A 165 2.55 -4.30 -0.03
C ILE A 165 1.98 -4.46 -1.44
N LEU A 166 1.53 -5.67 -1.81
CA LEU A 166 0.91 -5.93 -3.10
C LEU A 166 -0.34 -5.09 -3.32
N ALA A 167 -1.26 -5.03 -2.35
CA ALA A 167 -2.48 -4.21 -2.43
C ALA A 167 -2.17 -2.73 -2.62
N ARG A 168 -1.12 -2.22 -1.96
CA ARG A 168 -0.65 -0.84 -2.11
C ARG A 168 -0.06 -0.56 -3.49
N LEU A 169 0.57 -1.54 -4.13
CA LEU A 169 1.15 -1.40 -5.46
C LEU A 169 0.10 -1.58 -6.58
N THR A 170 -0.85 -2.50 -6.43
CA THR A 170 -1.86 -2.79 -7.48
C THR A 170 -2.96 -1.76 -7.58
N GLY A 171 -3.31 -1.08 -6.48
CA GLY A 171 -4.33 -0.04 -6.47
C GLY A 171 -4.06 1.12 -7.46
N PRO A 172 -2.93 1.83 -7.33
CA PRO A 172 -2.67 3.03 -8.14
C PRO A 172 -2.13 2.77 -9.56
N TYR A 173 -1.57 1.58 -9.84
CA TYR A 173 -0.89 1.32 -11.12
C TYR A 173 -1.59 0.19 -11.90
N PHE A 174 -2.20 0.51 -13.04
CA PHE A 174 -2.86 -0.51 -13.88
C PHE A 174 -1.88 -1.61 -14.34
N ILE A 175 -0.66 -1.22 -14.75
CA ILE A 175 0.39 -2.16 -15.16
C ILE A 175 0.84 -3.11 -14.04
N ALA A 176 0.63 -2.74 -12.77
CA ALA A 176 0.92 -3.63 -11.65
C ALA A 176 0.01 -4.86 -11.63
N ARG A 177 -1.20 -4.77 -12.20
CA ARG A 177 -2.15 -5.89 -12.29
C ARG A 177 -1.59 -6.97 -13.22
N GLU A 178 -1.13 -6.58 -14.41
CA GLU A 178 -0.46 -7.47 -15.37
C GLU A 178 0.82 -8.07 -14.77
N MET A 179 1.67 -7.23 -14.16
CA MET A 179 2.91 -7.70 -13.53
C MET A 179 2.67 -8.68 -12.37
N LEU A 180 1.56 -8.52 -11.64
CA LEU A 180 1.18 -9.44 -10.56
C LEU A 180 0.72 -10.80 -11.12
N VAL A 181 -0.01 -10.80 -12.22
CA VAL A 181 -0.41 -12.02 -12.94
C VAL A 181 0.82 -12.72 -13.51
N ASP A 182 1.69 -12.00 -14.22
CA ASP A 182 2.99 -12.49 -14.73
C ASP A 182 3.85 -13.13 -13.63
N ALA A 183 3.81 -12.56 -12.42
CA ALA A 183 4.57 -13.06 -11.28
C ALA A 183 4.02 -14.38 -10.70
N GLY A 184 2.87 -14.86 -11.19
CA GLY A 184 2.26 -16.13 -10.77
C GLY A 184 1.33 -16.00 -9.57
N PHE A 185 0.82 -14.81 -9.26
CA PHE A 185 -0.08 -14.62 -8.11
C PHE A 185 -1.38 -15.42 -8.23
N VAL A 186 -1.90 -15.60 -9.45
CA VAL A 186 -3.09 -16.42 -9.70
C VAL A 186 -2.87 -17.89 -9.32
N HIS A 187 -1.67 -18.42 -9.57
CA HIS A 187 -1.30 -19.78 -9.13
C HIS A 187 -1.24 -19.88 -7.60
N TRP A 188 -0.74 -18.82 -6.94
CA TRP A 188 -0.76 -18.75 -5.48
C TRP A 188 -2.20 -18.73 -4.94
N LEU A 189 -3.12 -17.96 -5.53
CA LEU A 189 -4.55 -17.94 -5.16
C LEU A 189 -5.19 -19.33 -5.26
N ALA A 190 -4.87 -20.09 -6.30
CA ALA A 190 -5.36 -21.45 -6.49
C ALA A 190 -4.79 -22.46 -5.47
N SER A 191 -3.61 -22.15 -4.91
CA SER A 191 -2.93 -23.00 -3.92
C SER A 191 -3.33 -22.66 -2.48
N ALA A 192 -3.70 -21.40 -2.23
CA ALA A 192 -4.11 -20.92 -0.92
C ALA A 192 -5.47 -21.54 -0.52
N LYS A 193 -5.61 -21.85 0.77
CA LYS A 193 -6.78 -22.54 1.31
C LYS A 193 -7.44 -21.69 2.38
N VAL A 194 -8.76 -21.56 2.31
CA VAL A 194 -9.60 -20.98 3.37
C VAL A 194 -10.53 -22.07 3.89
N PRO A 195 -10.63 -22.29 5.21
CA PRO A 195 -11.53 -23.28 5.77
C PRO A 195 -12.99 -23.03 5.33
N GLY A 196 -13.64 -24.05 4.76
CA GLY A 196 -15.05 -23.97 4.36
C GLY A 196 -15.30 -23.54 2.91
N TYR A 197 -14.28 -23.12 2.17
CA TYR A 197 -14.39 -22.67 0.78
C TYR A 197 -13.59 -23.55 -0.17
N ALA A 198 -14.01 -23.65 -1.43
CA ALA A 198 -13.27 -24.41 -2.44
C ALA A 198 -11.96 -23.71 -2.81
N ASN A 199 -11.97 -22.38 -2.83
CA ASN A 199 -10.81 -21.54 -3.09
C ASN A 199 -10.94 -20.18 -2.37
N VAL A 200 -9.85 -19.43 -2.29
CA VAL A 200 -9.82 -18.15 -1.57
C VAL A 200 -10.65 -17.07 -2.25
N VAL A 201 -10.79 -17.13 -3.58
CA VAL A 201 -11.58 -16.15 -4.35
C VAL A 201 -13.07 -16.27 -4.03
N GLU A 202 -13.58 -17.50 -3.88
CA GLU A 202 -14.95 -17.75 -3.41
C GLU A 202 -15.18 -17.14 -2.02
N ALA A 203 -14.23 -17.32 -1.10
CA ALA A 203 -14.31 -16.74 0.25
C ALA A 203 -14.34 -15.20 0.21
N VAL A 204 -13.63 -14.56 -0.72
CA VAL A 204 -13.61 -13.10 -0.88
C VAL A 204 -14.98 -12.56 -1.32
N PHE A 205 -15.73 -13.30 -2.14
CA PHE A 205 -17.03 -12.86 -2.65
C PHE A 205 -18.22 -13.27 -1.78
N ASP A 206 -18.01 -14.17 -0.82
CA ASP A 206 -19.05 -14.58 0.11
C ASP A 206 -19.10 -13.67 1.34
N ALA A 207 -20.32 -13.38 1.81
CA ALA A 207 -20.55 -12.45 2.91
C ALA A 207 -20.04 -12.97 4.26
N GLU A 208 -20.02 -14.30 4.46
CA GLU A 208 -19.45 -14.93 5.65
C GLU A 208 -17.94 -15.18 5.52
N GLY A 209 -17.45 -15.36 4.28
CA GLY A 209 -16.06 -15.66 3.98
C GLY A 209 -15.15 -14.44 4.05
N ILE A 210 -15.68 -13.25 3.77
CA ILE A 210 -14.90 -12.01 3.75
C ILE A 210 -14.25 -11.70 5.11
N ASP A 211 -14.88 -12.10 6.22
CA ASP A 211 -14.34 -11.92 7.57
C ASP A 211 -13.18 -12.88 7.89
N LEU A 212 -13.03 -13.95 7.10
CA LEU A 212 -11.95 -14.94 7.24
C LEU A 212 -10.71 -14.59 6.39
N VAL A 213 -10.83 -13.64 5.48
CA VAL A 213 -9.79 -13.29 4.50
C VAL A 213 -9.12 -11.96 4.87
N ASP A 214 -7.82 -11.83 4.61
CA ASP A 214 -7.12 -10.56 4.82
C ASP A 214 -7.73 -9.45 3.93
N PRO A 215 -8.05 -8.26 4.47
CA PRO A 215 -8.62 -7.16 3.71
C PRO A 215 -7.79 -6.74 2.48
N SER A 216 -6.47 -6.89 2.55
CA SER A 216 -5.56 -6.60 1.44
C SER A 216 -5.76 -7.58 0.30
N LEU A 217 -6.06 -8.85 0.60
CA LEU A 217 -6.35 -9.85 -0.42
C LEU A 217 -7.67 -9.55 -1.13
N THR A 218 -8.71 -9.22 -0.38
CA THR A 218 -9.99 -8.76 -0.93
C THR A 218 -9.81 -7.56 -1.86
N GLN A 219 -9.00 -6.57 -1.45
CA GLN A 219 -8.68 -5.43 -2.29
C GLN A 219 -7.97 -5.86 -3.59
N ILE A 220 -6.98 -6.74 -3.51
CA ILE A 220 -6.25 -7.22 -4.70
C ILE A 220 -7.20 -7.96 -5.65
N VAL A 221 -8.02 -8.88 -5.16
CA VAL A 221 -8.95 -9.67 -5.98
C VAL A 221 -9.95 -8.76 -6.71
N ASN A 222 -10.55 -7.78 -6.00
CA ASN A 222 -11.45 -6.81 -6.62
C ASN A 222 -10.76 -6.00 -7.74
N VAL A 223 -9.51 -5.57 -7.51
CA VAL A 223 -8.71 -4.83 -8.50
C VAL A 223 -8.33 -5.70 -9.70
N LEU A 224 -8.12 -7.01 -9.50
CA LEU A 224 -7.86 -7.96 -10.58
C LEU A 224 -9.12 -8.25 -11.40
N GLU A 225 -10.29 -8.36 -10.77
CA GLU A 225 -11.57 -8.60 -11.47
C GLU A 225 -11.93 -7.46 -12.44
N GLU A 226 -11.60 -6.21 -12.08
CA GLU A 226 -11.77 -5.05 -12.95
C GLU A 226 -10.92 -5.09 -14.23
N SER A 227 -9.81 -5.85 -14.23
CA SER A 227 -8.91 -5.95 -15.38
C SER A 227 -9.27 -7.14 -16.25
N VAL A 228 -9.50 -6.92 -17.55
CA VAL A 228 -9.89 -7.97 -18.50
C VAL A 228 -8.83 -9.08 -18.60
N GLU A 229 -7.55 -8.72 -18.61
CA GLU A 229 -6.44 -9.67 -18.71
C GLU A 229 -6.30 -10.50 -17.44
N ALA A 230 -6.34 -9.85 -16.28
CA ALA A 230 -6.24 -10.55 -14.99
C ALA A 230 -7.46 -11.42 -14.71
N ARG A 231 -8.65 -10.93 -15.07
CA ARG A 231 -9.88 -11.72 -15.03
C ARG A 231 -9.79 -12.94 -15.94
N GLY A 232 -9.27 -12.80 -17.16
CA GLY A 232 -9.01 -13.92 -18.06
C GLY A 232 -8.12 -14.99 -17.39
N ALA A 233 -7.04 -14.57 -16.73
CA ALA A 233 -6.18 -15.49 -16.00
C ALA A 233 -6.88 -16.16 -14.80
N LEU A 234 -7.77 -15.45 -14.09
CA LEU A 234 -8.60 -16.03 -13.02
C LEU A 234 -9.62 -17.06 -13.54
N GLU A 235 -10.24 -16.78 -14.69
CA GLU A 235 -11.15 -17.69 -15.39
C GLU A 235 -10.41 -18.94 -15.89
N ASP A 236 -9.22 -18.76 -16.49
CA ASP A 236 -8.38 -19.86 -16.98
C ASP A 236 -7.87 -20.76 -15.84
N ALA A 237 -7.65 -20.18 -14.66
CA ALA A 237 -7.33 -20.92 -13.44
C ALA A 237 -8.55 -21.57 -12.76
N GLY A 238 -9.77 -21.33 -13.27
CA GLY A 238 -11.01 -21.88 -12.72
C GLY A 238 -11.41 -21.26 -11.37
N LEU A 239 -10.89 -20.09 -11.02
CA LEU A 239 -11.20 -19.39 -9.76
C LEU A 239 -12.48 -18.55 -9.87
N VAL A 240 -12.84 -18.12 -11.07
CA VAL A 240 -14.02 -17.29 -11.36
C VAL A 240 -14.82 -17.94 -12.50
N PRO A 241 -16.16 -17.97 -12.44
CA PRO A 241 -16.98 -18.50 -13.53
C PRO A 241 -16.82 -17.66 -14.80
N ARG A 242 -16.72 -18.36 -15.94
CA ARG A 242 -16.59 -17.71 -17.25
C ARG A 242 -17.88 -16.97 -17.59
N ALA A 243 -17.78 -15.68 -17.92
CA ALA A 243 -18.96 -14.83 -18.16
C ALA A 243 -19.91 -15.35 -19.26
N ARG A 244 -19.43 -16.19 -20.18
CA ARG A 244 -20.23 -16.77 -21.27
C ARG A 244 -21.22 -17.85 -20.81
N ASP A 245 -20.99 -18.49 -19.67
CA ASP A 245 -21.83 -19.58 -19.20
C ASP A 245 -23.12 -19.07 -18.52
N ALA A 246 -23.19 -17.80 -18.16
CA ALA A 246 -24.36 -17.19 -17.51
C ALA A 246 -25.50 -16.79 -18.48
N CYS A 247 -25.25 -16.73 -19.79
CA CYS A 247 -26.28 -16.42 -20.80
C CYS A 247 -26.79 -17.65 -21.57
N GLY A 248 -26.30 -18.85 -21.26
CA GLY A 248 -26.66 -20.11 -21.93
C GLY A 248 -27.87 -20.82 -21.32
N GLY A 249 -28.98 -20.12 -21.10
CA GLY A 249 -30.15 -20.68 -20.42
C GLY A 249 -31.48 -20.16 -20.95
N GLY A 250 -31.84 -20.49 -22.19
CA GLY A 250 -33.23 -20.34 -22.66
C GLY A 250 -33.44 -20.16 -24.16
N SER A 251 -33.14 -21.16 -24.99
CA SER A 251 -33.95 -21.43 -26.19
C SER A 251 -33.74 -22.86 -26.66
N SER A 252 -34.49 -23.77 -26.05
CA SER A 252 -34.79 -25.07 -26.67
C SER A 252 -36.14 -24.91 -27.36
N ALA A 253 -36.11 -24.46 -28.62
CA ALA A 253 -37.23 -24.53 -29.55
C ALA A 253 -36.67 -24.91 -30.93
N GLU A 254 -36.75 -26.21 -31.22
CA GLU A 254 -37.51 -26.72 -32.35
C GLU A 254 -37.36 -26.00 -33.70
N GLY A 255 -36.83 -26.73 -34.70
CA GLY A 255 -37.34 -26.62 -36.07
C GLY A 255 -36.38 -26.12 -37.14
N GLY A 256 -35.74 -27.07 -37.82
CA GLY A 256 -35.84 -27.14 -39.27
C GLY A 256 -34.90 -26.28 -40.13
N ARG A 257 -34.18 -27.02 -40.99
CA ARG A 257 -34.21 -26.91 -42.46
C ARG A 257 -32.85 -26.65 -43.10
N LEU A 258 -32.47 -27.62 -43.93
CA LEU A 258 -31.42 -27.55 -44.95
C LEU A 258 -31.56 -26.30 -45.82
N GLY A 259 -30.42 -25.71 -46.15
CA GLY A 259 -30.25 -24.75 -47.24
C GLY A 259 -28.77 -24.67 -47.61
N GLU A 260 -28.36 -25.51 -48.56
CA GLU A 260 -27.17 -25.30 -49.39
C GLU A 260 -27.25 -23.94 -50.08
N GLY A 261 -26.09 -23.29 -50.22
CA GLY A 261 -25.93 -22.04 -50.93
C GLY A 261 -24.45 -21.66 -50.97
N ASP A 262 -23.78 -22.14 -52.00
CA ASP A 262 -22.43 -21.78 -52.44
C ASP A 262 -22.30 -20.30 -52.82
N GLU A 263 -21.03 -19.94 -53.06
CA GLU A 263 -20.47 -18.75 -53.73
C GLU A 263 -20.13 -17.55 -52.83
N GLU A 264 -19.08 -16.76 -53.07
CA GLU A 264 -17.76 -16.83 -53.70
C GLU A 264 -17.24 -15.37 -53.59
N GLY A 265 -15.93 -15.15 -53.50
CA GLY A 265 -15.31 -13.82 -53.63
C GLY A 265 -14.91 -13.19 -52.28
N GLY A 266 -13.67 -12.81 -52.00
CA GLY A 266 -12.54 -12.49 -52.87
C GLY A 266 -12.03 -11.09 -52.53
N ARG A 267 -10.70 -10.97 -52.31
CA ARG A 267 -9.89 -9.72 -52.11
C ARG A 267 -10.04 -9.01 -50.77
N ASP A 268 -9.06 -8.30 -50.22
CA ASP A 268 -7.66 -8.02 -50.55
C ASP A 268 -7.00 -7.48 -49.27
N ASP A 269 -5.70 -7.70 -49.15
CA ASP A 269 -4.64 -6.79 -48.68
C ASP A 269 -4.86 -5.83 -47.50
N GLY A 270 -3.88 -5.86 -46.59
CA GLY A 270 -3.25 -4.61 -46.18
C GLY A 270 -2.97 -4.43 -44.68
N GLN A 271 -1.70 -4.61 -44.33
CA GLN A 271 -0.96 -3.83 -43.32
C GLN A 271 -1.38 -3.96 -41.84
N SER A 272 -0.63 -4.78 -41.12
CA SER A 272 -0.47 -4.70 -39.67
C SER A 272 0.98 -4.33 -39.33
N GLU A 273 1.36 -3.08 -39.57
CA GLU A 273 2.53 -2.45 -38.98
C GLU A 273 2.10 -1.13 -38.34
N THR A 274 2.19 -1.04 -37.01
CA THR A 274 2.53 0.16 -36.23
C THR A 274 2.50 -0.26 -34.75
N LEU A 275 3.63 -0.57 -34.12
CA LEU A 275 4.64 0.36 -33.62
C LEU A 275 4.12 1.22 -32.47
N VAL A 276 4.19 0.67 -31.24
CA VAL A 276 4.45 1.46 -30.02
C VAL A 276 5.59 0.78 -29.27
N ARG A 277 6.80 1.01 -29.80
CA ARG A 277 8.05 0.85 -29.09
C ARG A 277 8.50 2.27 -28.78
N ASN A 278 8.28 2.73 -27.56
CA ASN A 278 8.86 3.98 -27.07
C ASN A 278 9.88 3.67 -25.97
N ASP A 279 11.12 3.56 -26.41
CA ASP A 279 12.27 4.31 -25.92
C ASP A 279 12.44 4.47 -24.41
N PHE A 280 13.11 3.48 -23.83
CA PHE A 280 13.90 3.64 -22.62
C PHE A 280 15.39 3.51 -22.98
N MET A 281 15.99 4.60 -23.47
CA MET A 281 17.45 4.79 -23.51
C MET A 281 17.77 6.26 -23.31
N GLY A 282 18.53 6.56 -22.26
CA GLY A 282 18.89 7.92 -21.91
C GLY A 282 20.03 8.01 -20.91
N LEU A 283 21.22 7.58 -21.35
CA LEU A 283 22.54 8.11 -20.97
C LEU A 283 23.05 7.89 -19.54
N GLY A 284 23.95 6.92 -19.45
CA GLY A 284 24.91 6.81 -18.37
C GLY A 284 25.87 7.99 -18.30
N ARG A 285 26.31 8.28 -17.08
CA ARG A 285 27.50 9.06 -16.81
C ARG A 285 28.40 8.25 -15.89
N ALA A 286 29.50 7.77 -16.45
CA ALA A 286 30.57 7.14 -15.71
C ALA A 286 31.14 8.10 -14.65
N ARG A 287 31.37 7.60 -13.44
CA ARG A 287 32.36 8.17 -12.54
C ARG A 287 33.13 7.05 -11.86
N ALA A 288 34.41 6.95 -12.23
CA ALA A 288 35.40 6.09 -11.60
C ALA A 288 35.93 6.73 -10.30
N GLY A 289 36.24 5.88 -9.32
CA GLY A 289 36.88 6.16 -8.04
C GLY A 289 36.31 5.19 -6.98
N SER A 290 36.89 4.03 -6.67
CA SER A 290 38.15 3.82 -5.91
C SER A 290 38.10 4.64 -4.61
N THR A 291 38.03 4.11 -3.39
CA THR A 291 38.61 2.89 -2.77
C THR A 291 37.88 2.54 -1.47
N HIS A 292 38.11 1.30 -1.02
CA HIS A 292 38.18 0.84 0.37
C HIS A 292 36.90 0.27 0.99
N GLY A 293 36.90 -1.06 1.10
CA GLY A 293 35.88 -1.83 1.78
C GLY A 293 35.90 -1.61 3.29
N THR A 294 34.69 -1.53 3.83
CA THR A 294 34.36 -1.89 5.20
C THR A 294 33.00 -2.58 5.12
N THR A 295 32.97 -3.88 5.32
CA THR A 295 31.74 -4.66 5.48
C THR A 295 31.07 -4.21 6.78
N GLU A 296 30.04 -3.36 6.69
CA GLU A 296 29.18 -3.00 7.84
C GLU A 296 27.92 -3.88 7.85
N PRO A 297 27.70 -4.71 8.89
CA PRO A 297 26.45 -5.40 9.12
C PRO A 297 25.54 -4.48 9.94
N ALA A 298 24.80 -3.57 9.30
CA ALA A 298 23.99 -2.57 10.03
C ALA A 298 22.46 -2.70 9.80
N LEU A 299 21.99 -3.59 8.92
CA LEU A 299 20.56 -3.81 8.73
C LEU A 299 19.95 -4.87 9.67
N ASP A 300 20.78 -5.75 10.25
CA ASP A 300 20.29 -6.85 11.09
C ASP A 300 19.95 -6.44 12.53
N GLU A 301 20.47 -5.30 13.00
CA GLU A 301 20.20 -4.76 14.34
C GLU A 301 19.06 -3.71 14.34
N LEU A 302 18.67 -3.23 13.15
CA LEU A 302 17.79 -2.07 12.97
C LEU A 302 16.29 -2.36 13.15
N LEU A 303 15.92 -3.65 13.24
CA LEU A 303 14.54 -4.14 13.19
C LEU A 303 14.20 -5.04 14.39
N GLY A 304 14.68 -4.67 15.58
CA GLY A 304 14.22 -5.22 16.85
C GLY A 304 12.78 -4.78 17.17
N ASP A 305 12.00 -5.70 17.75
CA ASP A 305 10.54 -5.66 17.88
C ASP A 305 9.96 -4.47 18.68
N GLU A 306 10.77 -3.74 19.47
CA GLU A 306 10.28 -2.59 20.25
C GLU A 306 9.99 -1.32 19.42
N ALA A 307 10.59 -1.17 18.23
CA ALA A 307 10.47 0.08 17.46
C ALA A 307 9.11 0.23 16.74
N LEU A 308 8.36 -0.86 16.57
CA LEU A 308 7.07 -0.85 15.86
C LEU A 308 5.87 -0.56 16.77
N GLY A 309 6.00 -0.75 18.08
CA GLY A 309 4.93 -0.47 19.05
C GLY A 309 4.62 1.01 19.25
N MET A 310 5.54 1.92 18.90
CA MET A 310 5.43 3.35 19.22
C MET A 310 4.85 4.21 18.08
N ALA A 311 4.51 3.61 16.94
CA ALA A 311 3.98 4.31 15.76
C ALA A 311 2.44 4.39 15.69
N GLY A 312 1.72 3.96 16.74
CA GLY A 312 0.24 3.93 16.73
C GLY A 312 -0.31 2.81 15.84
N TRP A 313 0.37 1.65 15.86
CA TRP A 313 -0.11 0.42 15.25
C TRP A 313 -0.68 -0.42 16.39
N ASP A 314 -1.95 -0.82 16.29
CA ASP A 314 -2.72 -1.38 17.40
C ASP A 314 -1.94 -2.47 18.16
N GLY A 315 -1.70 -2.19 19.44
CA GLY A 315 -0.86 -2.99 20.34
C GLY A 315 -1.46 -4.33 20.78
N GLU A 316 -2.49 -4.82 20.10
CA GLU A 316 -3.18 -6.08 20.46
C GLU A 316 -2.59 -7.33 19.78
N VAL A 317 -1.60 -7.19 18.89
CA VAL A 317 -0.97 -8.34 18.20
C VAL A 317 0.28 -8.88 18.92
N PHE A 318 0.76 -8.21 19.99
CA PHE A 318 2.03 -8.56 20.65
C PHE A 318 1.91 -9.23 22.02
N ASN A 319 0.79 -9.90 22.32
CA ASN A 319 0.64 -10.74 23.51
C ASN A 319 0.30 -12.21 23.21
N LEU A 320 0.95 -12.78 22.18
CA LEU A 320 1.10 -14.23 21.99
C LEU A 320 2.48 -14.55 21.40
#